data_AF-A0A1Q7W828-F1
#
_entry.id   AF-A0A1Q7W828-F1
#
_cell.length_a   1.000
_cell.length_b   1.000
_cell.length_c   1.000
_cell.angle_alpha   90.00
_cell.angle_beta   90.00
_cell.angle_gamma   90.00
#
_symmetry.space_group_name_H-M   'P 1'
#
loop_
_entity.id
_entity.type
_entity.pdbx_description
1 polymer ?
#
loop_
_entity_poly.entity_id
_entity_poly.type
_entity_poly.pdbx_seq_one_letter_code
_entity_poly.pdbx_strand_id
1 'polypeptide(L)'
;MHPPHAWQRTTRVQHSHCSYCGTPYPPDAGWPRTCPGCTEVTWHNPLPVAMVLLPVRTPDGPGIVVIRRDIEPARGELALPGGFIETGETWQEAAVRELREETGLPADPGEVRLFDVVSAARVINIVALLPPRDAADLPPSAPTDEVSEWLVVTRPIPLAFPTATHAVTRYFASA
;
A
#
# COMPACT_ATOMS: atom_id res chain seq x y z
N MET A 1 -8.17 -26.18 4.36
CA MET A 1 -7.10 -25.88 3.40
C MET A 1 -7.73 -25.07 2.28
N HIS A 2 -7.42 -23.78 2.16
CA HIS A 2 -7.87 -22.99 0.99
C HIS A 2 -7.12 -23.51 -0.25
N PRO A 3 -7.79 -23.69 -1.40
CA PRO A 3 -7.10 -24.09 -2.62
C PRO A 3 -6.05 -23.04 -2.99
N PRO A 4 -4.92 -23.44 -3.61
CA PRO A 4 -3.94 -22.50 -4.10
C PRO A 4 -4.62 -21.55 -5.11
N HIS A 5 -4.53 -20.23 -4.89
CA HIS A 5 -4.96 -19.26 -5.90
C HIS A 5 -4.17 -19.50 -7.19
N ALA A 6 -4.78 -19.27 -8.36
CA ALA A 6 -4.21 -19.52 -9.70
C ALA A 6 -2.83 -18.88 -9.95
N TRP A 7 -2.38 -17.98 -9.08
CA TRP A 7 -1.11 -17.26 -9.12
C TRP A 7 0.01 -17.92 -8.31
N GLN A 8 -0.25 -18.99 -7.54
CA GLN A 8 0.76 -19.68 -6.73
C GLN A 8 1.66 -20.54 -7.61
N ARG A 9 2.92 -20.12 -7.77
CA ARG A 9 3.94 -20.82 -8.60
C ARG A 9 4.54 -22.08 -7.96
N THR A 10 4.11 -22.46 -6.76
CA THR A 10 4.71 -23.56 -5.99
C THR A 10 3.73 -24.24 -5.05
N THR A 11 3.93 -25.53 -4.79
CA THR A 11 3.22 -26.32 -3.77
C THR A 11 3.80 -26.16 -2.36
N ARG A 12 4.89 -25.38 -2.21
CA ARG A 12 5.53 -25.15 -0.91
C ARG A 12 4.64 -24.32 0.01
N VAL A 13 4.56 -24.72 1.27
CA VAL A 13 3.85 -23.97 2.31
C VAL A 13 4.79 -22.91 2.91
N GLN A 14 4.40 -21.64 2.79
CA GLN A 14 5.12 -20.51 3.37
C GLN A 14 5.24 -20.70 4.90
N HIS A 15 6.42 -20.38 5.45
CA HIS A 15 6.71 -20.53 6.87
C HIS A 15 6.55 -21.98 7.41
N SER A 16 6.82 -23.02 6.63
CA SER A 16 6.77 -24.41 7.12
C SER A 16 7.88 -24.77 8.12
N HIS A 17 8.96 -23.99 8.18
CA HIS A 17 10.15 -24.24 9.02
C HIS A 17 10.53 -22.99 9.83
N CYS A 18 11.22 -23.19 10.95
CA CYS A 18 11.77 -22.13 11.77
C CYS A 18 12.88 -21.37 11.01
N SER A 19 12.78 -20.04 10.96
CA SER A 19 13.79 -19.19 10.31
C SER A 19 15.13 -19.13 11.07
N TYR A 20 15.15 -19.50 12.36
CA TYR A 20 16.36 -19.49 13.18
C TYR A 20 17.19 -20.77 13.03
N CYS A 21 16.56 -21.95 13.10
CA CYS A 21 17.27 -23.24 13.13
C CYS A 21 16.87 -24.25 12.04
N GLY A 22 15.88 -23.93 11.20
CA GLY A 22 15.41 -24.81 10.13
C GLY A 22 14.52 -25.98 10.58
N THR A 23 14.20 -26.13 11.87
CA THR A 23 13.30 -27.20 12.34
C THR A 23 11.89 -27.02 11.74
N PRO A 24 11.28 -28.08 11.17
CA PRO A 24 9.90 -28.01 10.66
C PRO A 24 8.90 -27.78 11.80
N TYR A 25 7.88 -26.96 11.54
CA TYR A 25 6.77 -26.78 12.47
C TYR A 25 5.74 -27.91 12.34
N PRO A 26 5.08 -28.32 13.44
CA PRO A 26 3.91 -29.19 13.36
C PRO A 26 2.82 -28.58 12.44
N PRO A 27 2.09 -29.38 11.65
CA PRO A 27 1.08 -28.88 10.70
C PRO A 27 -0.04 -28.04 11.33
N ASP A 28 -0.34 -28.28 12.61
CA ASP A 28 -1.38 -27.64 13.42
C ASP A 28 -0.85 -26.52 14.32
N ALA A 29 0.44 -26.15 14.20
CA ALA A 29 1.02 -25.05 14.96
C ALA A 29 0.36 -23.71 14.57
N GLY A 30 -0.43 -23.15 15.49
CA GLY A 30 -1.04 -21.83 15.36
C GLY A 30 -0.04 -20.67 15.43
N TRP A 31 -0.53 -19.43 15.40
CA TRP A 31 0.30 -18.23 15.54
C TRP A 31 -0.06 -17.44 16.82
N PRO A 32 0.92 -16.83 17.52
CA PRO A 32 2.36 -17.07 17.38
C PRO A 32 2.71 -18.53 17.72
N ARG A 33 3.85 -19.02 17.22
CA ARG A 33 4.34 -20.38 17.52
C ARG A 33 5.75 -20.38 18.04
N THR A 34 5.99 -21.32 18.93
CA THR A 34 7.29 -21.63 19.50
C THR A 34 7.93 -22.78 18.74
N CYS A 35 9.19 -22.62 18.31
CA CYS A 35 9.94 -23.65 17.62
C CYS A 35 10.25 -24.84 18.55
N PRO A 36 9.94 -26.09 18.17
CA PRO A 36 10.26 -27.25 19.00
C PRO A 36 11.76 -27.59 19.05
N GLY A 37 12.57 -27.03 18.14
CA GLY A 37 14.01 -27.28 18.06
C GLY A 37 14.87 -26.27 18.82
N CYS A 38 14.56 -24.98 18.72
CA CYS A 38 15.36 -23.90 19.34
C CYS A 38 14.59 -23.00 20.30
N THR A 39 13.31 -23.26 20.55
CA THR A 39 12.43 -22.49 21.46
C THR A 39 12.14 -21.04 21.06
N GLU A 40 12.65 -20.56 19.93
CA GLU A 40 12.32 -19.23 19.41
C GLU A 40 10.85 -19.08 19.03
N VAL A 41 10.28 -17.89 19.30
CA VAL A 41 8.89 -17.55 18.97
C VAL A 41 8.83 -16.79 17.65
N THR A 42 8.00 -17.28 16.72
CA THR A 42 7.75 -16.62 15.43
C THR A 42 6.32 -16.12 15.35
N TRP A 43 6.16 -14.89 14.87
CA TRP A 43 4.89 -14.24 14.61
C TRP A 43 4.56 -14.26 13.11
N HIS A 44 3.28 -14.18 12.78
CA HIS A 44 2.81 -13.96 11.42
C HIS A 44 1.94 -12.71 11.42
N ASN A 45 2.60 -11.58 11.14
CA ASN A 45 2.00 -10.27 11.23
C ASN A 45 1.51 -9.81 9.85
N PRO A 46 0.46 -8.97 9.81
CA PRO A 46 0.11 -8.24 8.60
C PRO A 46 1.29 -7.41 8.10
N LEU A 47 1.44 -7.31 6.78
CA LEU A 47 2.47 -6.46 6.18
C LEU A 47 2.02 -4.99 6.21
N PRO A 48 2.87 -4.05 6.66
CA PRO A 48 2.56 -2.64 6.62
C PRO A 48 2.67 -2.08 5.20
N VAL A 49 1.69 -1.27 4.80
CA VAL A 49 1.62 -0.59 3.50
C VAL A 49 1.36 0.89 3.74
N ALA A 50 2.11 1.78 3.08
CA ALA A 50 1.81 3.21 3.05
C ALA A 50 1.02 3.54 1.77
N MET A 51 -0.12 4.23 1.92
CA MET A 51 -0.92 4.74 0.78
C MET A 51 -1.01 6.25 0.86
N VAL A 52 -0.97 6.94 -0.28
CA VAL A 52 -0.87 8.40 -0.33
C VAL A 52 -2.16 9.04 -0.81
N LEU A 53 -2.73 9.93 -0.01
CA LEU A 53 -3.64 10.96 -0.47
C LEU A 53 -2.83 12.24 -0.68
N LEU A 54 -2.69 12.65 -1.95
CA LEU A 54 -2.17 13.95 -2.33
C LEU A 54 -3.32 14.81 -2.86
N PRO A 55 -3.89 15.70 -2.02
CA PRO A 55 -4.90 16.65 -2.43
C PRO A 55 -4.40 17.62 -3.51
N VAL A 56 -5.29 17.95 -4.44
CA VAL A 56 -5.06 18.91 -5.51
C VAL A 56 -6.19 19.93 -5.54
N ARG A 57 -5.86 21.22 -5.54
CA ARG A 57 -6.79 22.32 -5.81
C ARG A 57 -6.97 22.43 -7.32
N THR A 58 -8.16 22.12 -7.81
CA THR A 58 -8.53 22.25 -9.22
C THR A 58 -9.54 23.39 -9.41
N PRO A 59 -9.72 23.93 -10.63
CA PRO A 59 -10.79 24.90 -10.90
C PRO A 59 -12.19 24.40 -10.54
N ASP A 60 -12.40 23.08 -10.59
CA ASP A 60 -13.68 22.43 -10.32
C ASP A 60 -13.86 22.00 -8.86
N GLY A 61 -12.88 22.29 -7.99
CA GLY A 61 -12.90 21.95 -6.57
C GLY A 61 -11.75 21.04 -6.12
N PRO A 62 -11.83 20.46 -4.92
CA PRO A 62 -10.80 19.57 -4.41
C PRO A 62 -10.73 18.29 -5.25
N GLY A 63 -9.51 17.83 -5.50
CA GLY A 63 -9.21 16.54 -6.11
C GLY A 63 -8.12 15.81 -5.36
N ILE A 64 -7.81 14.60 -5.81
CA ILE A 64 -6.69 13.79 -5.31
C ILE A 64 -5.95 13.15 -6.46
N VAL A 65 -4.64 12.96 -6.32
CA VAL A 65 -3.83 12.17 -7.25
C VAL A 65 -4.15 10.68 -7.08
N VAL A 66 -4.35 10.00 -8.20
CA VAL A 66 -4.45 8.53 -8.32
C VAL A 66 -3.56 8.06 -9.47
N ILE A 67 -3.14 6.80 -9.42
CA ILE A 67 -2.29 6.15 -10.44
C ILE A 67 -3.10 5.11 -11.22
N ARG A 68 -2.69 4.82 -12.46
CA ARG A 68 -3.12 3.63 -13.20
C ARG A 68 -2.01 2.58 -13.16
N ARG A 69 -2.30 1.44 -12.55
CA ARG A 69 -1.34 0.34 -12.36
C ARG A 69 -0.97 -0.30 -13.70
N ASP A 70 0.31 -0.56 -13.94
CA ASP A 70 0.79 -1.37 -15.08
C ASP A 70 1.34 -2.74 -14.65
N ILE A 71 1.15 -3.10 -13.37
CA ILE A 71 1.59 -4.36 -12.77
C ILE A 71 0.43 -5.12 -12.10
N GLU A 72 0.57 -6.43 -11.96
CA GLU A 72 -0.38 -7.27 -11.21
C GLU A 72 -0.13 -7.19 -9.70
N PRO A 73 -1.17 -7.36 -8.85
CA PRO A 73 -2.58 -7.56 -9.21
C PRO A 73 -3.26 -6.29 -9.75
N ALA A 74 -4.40 -6.42 -10.42
CA ALA A 74 -5.28 -5.32 -10.83
C ALA A 74 -4.62 -4.34 -11.83
N ARG A 75 -3.89 -4.90 -12.81
CA ARG A 75 -3.31 -4.11 -13.91
C ARG A 75 -4.41 -3.37 -14.69
N GLY A 76 -4.16 -2.11 -15.01
CA GLY A 76 -5.07 -1.21 -15.73
C GLY A 76 -6.08 -0.47 -14.86
N GLU A 77 -6.23 -0.89 -13.59
CA GLU A 77 -7.13 -0.26 -12.63
C GLU A 77 -6.48 0.95 -11.94
N LEU A 78 -7.33 1.81 -11.36
CA LEU A 78 -6.89 2.99 -10.62
C LEU A 78 -6.59 2.65 -9.16
N ALA A 79 -5.51 3.20 -8.61
CA ALA A 79 -5.13 3.04 -7.20
C ALA A 79 -4.63 4.35 -6.61
N LEU A 80 -4.51 4.41 -5.29
CA LEU A 80 -3.68 5.43 -4.65
C LEU A 80 -2.21 5.06 -4.86
N PRO A 81 -1.31 6.05 -4.99
CA PRO A 81 0.11 5.75 -4.90
C PRO A 81 0.43 5.07 -3.56
N GLY A 82 1.31 4.08 -3.56
CA GLY A 82 1.67 3.39 -2.32
C GLY A 82 2.19 1.97 -2.48
N GLY A 83 2.90 1.51 -1.45
CA GLY A 83 3.56 0.22 -1.42
C GLY A 83 3.98 -0.19 -0.01
N PHE A 84 4.77 -1.27 0.07
CA PHE A 84 5.19 -1.82 1.35
C PHE A 84 6.14 -0.88 2.08
N ILE A 85 6.04 -0.85 3.40
CA ILE A 85 7.02 -0.15 4.24
C ILE A 85 8.24 -1.07 4.39
N GLU A 86 9.40 -0.59 3.97
CA GLU A 86 10.67 -1.30 4.06
C GLU A 86 11.26 -1.23 5.47
N THR A 87 12.20 -2.14 5.76
CA THR A 87 12.92 -2.11 7.03
C THR A 87 13.89 -0.94 7.05
N GLY A 88 13.77 -0.08 8.07
CA GLY A 88 14.67 1.06 8.27
C GLY A 88 14.08 2.40 7.87
N GLU A 89 12.90 2.43 7.25
CA GLU A 89 12.15 3.65 6.98
C GLU A 89 10.93 3.80 7.90
N THR A 90 10.50 5.05 8.08
CA THR A 90 9.22 5.43 8.66
C THR A 90 8.10 5.31 7.63
N TRP A 91 6.85 5.28 8.07
CA TRP A 91 5.71 5.21 7.14
C TRP A 91 5.55 6.50 6.32
N GLN A 92 6.06 7.64 6.81
CA GLN A 92 6.13 8.89 6.06
C GLN A 92 7.18 8.82 4.95
N GLU A 93 8.36 8.28 5.23
CA GLU A 93 9.41 8.06 4.24
C GLU A 93 8.93 7.10 3.15
N ALA A 94 8.29 5.99 3.53
CA ALA A 94 7.68 5.05 2.60
C ALA A 94 6.65 5.74 1.69
N ALA A 95 5.71 6.52 2.28
CA ALA A 95 4.70 7.26 1.52
C ALA A 95 5.33 8.19 0.47
N VAL A 96 6.37 8.95 0.84
CA VAL A 96 7.06 9.87 -0.07
C VAL A 96 7.87 9.13 -1.13
N ARG A 97 8.54 8.03 -0.77
CA ARG A 97 9.29 7.18 -1.70
C ARG A 97 8.36 6.62 -2.77
N GLU A 98 7.27 5.97 -2.37
CA GLU A 98 6.29 5.37 -3.29
C GLU A 98 5.64 6.42 -4.19
N LEU A 99 5.21 7.56 -3.62
CA LEU A 99 4.69 8.67 -4.43
C LEU A 99 5.70 9.08 -5.51
N ARG A 100 6.97 9.24 -5.14
CA ARG A 100 8.02 9.67 -6.07
C ARG A 100 8.30 8.61 -7.13
N GLU A 101 8.36 7.34 -6.76
CA GLU A 101 8.64 6.22 -7.67
C GLU A 101 7.52 6.03 -8.70
N GLU A 102 6.26 6.22 -8.30
CA GLU A 102 5.10 5.98 -9.14
C GLU A 102 4.63 7.21 -9.93
N THR A 103 4.93 8.43 -9.46
CA THR A 103 4.40 9.66 -10.07
C THR A 103 5.46 10.71 -10.43
N GLY A 104 6.68 10.57 -9.91
CA GLY A 104 7.73 11.59 -10.00
C GLY A 104 7.47 12.83 -9.14
N LEU A 105 6.35 12.91 -8.41
CA LEU A 105 6.01 14.06 -7.58
C LEU A 105 6.87 14.06 -6.30
N PRO A 106 7.64 15.11 -6.02
CA PRO A 106 8.43 15.20 -4.79
C PRO A 106 7.50 15.46 -3.61
N ALA A 107 7.90 15.12 -2.39
CA ALA A 107 7.23 15.52 -1.14
C ALA A 107 8.24 15.46 0.02
N ASP A 108 7.91 16.07 1.16
CA ASP A 108 8.72 16.01 2.38
C ASP A 108 8.05 15.09 3.41
N PRO A 109 8.73 14.05 3.92
CA PRO A 109 8.19 13.20 5.00
C PRO A 109 7.72 13.98 6.24
N GLY A 110 8.32 15.15 6.53
CA GLY A 110 7.93 16.02 7.64
C GLY A 110 6.56 16.69 7.48
N GLU A 111 6.03 16.77 6.26
CA GLU A 111 4.70 17.32 5.95
C GLU A 111 3.60 16.27 5.96
N VAL A 112 3.98 14.98 6.00
CA VAL A 112 3.04 13.87 5.95
C VAL A 112 2.27 13.75 7.27
N ARG A 113 0.94 13.74 7.18
CA ARG A 113 0.03 13.52 8.32
C ARG A 113 -0.70 12.20 8.20
N LEU A 114 -1.02 11.59 9.33
CA LEU A 114 -1.86 10.40 9.34
C LEU A 114 -3.30 10.81 9.01
N PHE A 115 -3.87 10.20 7.97
CA PHE A 115 -5.28 10.34 7.62
C PHE A 115 -6.13 9.24 8.25
N ASP A 116 -5.70 7.98 8.06
CA ASP A 116 -6.45 6.80 8.48
C ASP A 116 -5.54 5.58 8.62
N VAL A 117 -6.03 4.55 9.31
CA VAL A 117 -5.41 3.23 9.37
C VAL A 117 -6.48 2.19 9.07
N VAL A 118 -6.32 1.49 7.94
CA VAL A 118 -7.33 0.56 7.44
C VAL A 118 -6.73 -0.84 7.28
N SER A 119 -7.27 -1.78 8.04
CA SER A 119 -6.86 -3.18 7.98
C SER A 119 -7.53 -3.93 6.83
N ALA A 120 -6.74 -4.75 6.14
CA ALA A 120 -7.22 -5.83 5.29
C ALA A 120 -6.67 -7.17 5.82
N ALA A 121 -7.10 -8.29 5.25
CA ALA A 121 -6.82 -9.61 5.82
C ALA A 121 -5.33 -9.92 6.06
N ARG A 122 -4.42 -9.39 5.25
CA ARG A 122 -2.97 -9.64 5.35
C ARG A 122 -2.11 -8.38 5.41
N VAL A 123 -2.72 -7.21 5.38
CA VAL A 123 -2.00 -5.93 5.36
C VAL A 123 -2.66 -4.93 6.29
N ILE A 124 -1.86 -4.04 6.85
CA ILE A 124 -2.32 -2.84 7.53
C ILE A 124 -1.93 -1.64 6.66
N ASN A 125 -2.93 -0.92 6.15
CA ASN A 125 -2.67 0.24 5.31
C ASN A 125 -2.67 1.49 6.18
N ILE A 126 -1.57 2.22 6.16
CA ILE A 126 -1.40 3.53 6.76
C ILE A 126 -1.66 4.55 5.66
N VAL A 127 -2.72 5.33 5.79
CA VAL A 127 -3.08 6.33 4.79
C VAL A 127 -2.44 7.66 5.18
N ALA A 128 -1.47 8.08 4.37
CA ALA A 128 -0.80 9.36 4.46
C ALA A 128 -1.65 10.46 3.79
N LEU A 129 -1.70 11.63 4.42
CA LEU A 129 -2.23 12.87 3.84
C LEU A 129 -1.09 13.86 3.68
N LEU A 130 -0.88 14.30 2.45
CA LEU A 130 0.03 15.39 2.11
C LEU A 130 -0.69 16.74 2.06
N PRO A 131 0.05 17.86 2.18
CA PRO A 131 -0.53 19.17 1.97
C PRO A 131 -1.06 19.35 0.53
N PRO A 132 -2.15 20.11 0.35
CA PRO A 132 -2.75 20.32 -0.96
C PRO A 132 -1.86 21.16 -1.90
N ARG A 133 -1.75 20.71 -3.15
CA ARG A 133 -1.05 21.40 -4.25
C ARG A 133 -2.01 22.04 -5.23
N ASP A 134 -1.60 23.09 -5.93
CA ASP A 134 -2.38 23.63 -7.04
C ASP A 134 -2.15 22.80 -8.30
N ALA A 135 -3.23 22.51 -9.04
CA ALA A 135 -3.16 21.73 -10.28
C ALA A 135 -2.21 22.35 -11.32
N ALA A 136 -2.08 23.68 -11.32
CA ALA A 136 -1.19 24.42 -12.21
C ALA A 136 0.30 24.17 -11.93
N ASP A 137 0.66 23.73 -10.73
CA ASP A 137 2.05 23.48 -10.32
C ASP A 137 2.47 22.02 -10.51
N LEU A 138 1.54 21.14 -10.90
CA LEU A 138 1.84 19.74 -11.12
C LEU A 138 2.48 19.55 -12.51
N PRO A 139 3.57 18.76 -12.62
CA PRO A 139 4.14 18.40 -13.91
C PRO A 139 3.14 17.55 -14.71
N PRO A 140 3.32 17.41 -16.04
CA PRO A 140 2.57 16.42 -16.80
C PRO A 140 2.86 15.00 -16.27
N SER A 141 1.83 14.14 -16.28
CA SER A 141 2.01 12.72 -15.96
C SER A 141 2.97 12.05 -16.93
N ALA A 142 3.83 11.19 -16.39
CA ALA A 142 4.77 10.36 -17.15
C ALA A 142 4.72 8.92 -16.64
N PRO A 143 4.87 7.92 -17.53
CA PRO A 143 4.90 6.51 -17.13
C PRO A 143 6.17 6.16 -16.35
N THR A 144 6.07 5.14 -15.51
CA THR A 144 7.16 4.52 -14.74
C THR A 144 7.16 3.00 -14.97
N ASP A 145 8.02 2.27 -14.27
CA ASP A 145 8.08 0.80 -14.38
C ASP A 145 6.80 0.10 -13.85
N GLU A 146 6.03 0.77 -12.97
CA GLU A 146 4.85 0.20 -12.31
C GLU A 146 3.54 0.90 -12.65
N VAL A 147 3.61 2.11 -13.23
CA VAL A 147 2.47 3.01 -13.44
C VAL A 147 2.47 3.55 -14.85
N SER A 148 1.35 3.43 -15.56
CA SER A 148 1.22 3.95 -16.93
C SER A 148 0.94 5.45 -16.97
N GLU A 149 0.20 5.95 -15.98
CA GLU A 149 -0.14 7.37 -15.82
C GLU A 149 -0.60 7.64 -14.39
N TRP A 150 -0.53 8.89 -13.96
CA TRP A 150 -1.30 9.41 -12.84
C TRP A 150 -2.25 10.52 -13.29
N LEU A 151 -3.35 10.67 -12.57
CA LEU A 151 -4.40 11.64 -12.86
C LEU A 151 -4.98 12.23 -11.58
N VAL A 152 -5.70 13.33 -11.71
CA VAL A 152 -6.45 13.93 -10.62
C VAL A 152 -7.92 13.57 -10.75
N VAL A 153 -8.48 12.95 -9.72
CA VAL A 153 -9.92 12.71 -9.63
C VAL A 153 -10.55 13.73 -8.69
N THR A 154 -11.70 14.28 -9.06
CA THR A 154 -12.40 15.35 -8.34
C THR A 154 -13.68 14.87 -7.64
N ARG A 155 -13.89 13.56 -7.61
CA ARG A 155 -15.05 12.91 -6.97
C ARG A 155 -14.65 11.52 -6.46
N PRO A 156 -15.39 10.96 -5.49
CA PRO A 156 -15.15 9.59 -5.08
C PRO A 156 -15.40 8.64 -6.26
N ILE A 157 -14.43 7.76 -6.48
CA ILE A 157 -14.50 6.68 -7.48
C ILE A 157 -14.06 5.36 -6.84
N PRO A 158 -14.57 4.22 -7.32
CA PRO A 158 -13.98 2.93 -6.99
C PRO A 158 -12.52 2.86 -7.46
N LEU A 159 -11.66 2.34 -6.58
CA LEU A 159 -10.26 2.02 -6.86
C LEU A 159 -10.06 0.50 -6.79
N ALA A 160 -8.94 0.02 -7.33
CA ALA A 160 -8.53 -1.38 -7.41
C ALA A 160 -8.63 -2.12 -6.07
N PHE A 161 -8.35 -1.42 -4.97
CA PHE A 161 -8.39 -1.96 -3.63
C PHE A 161 -9.53 -1.34 -2.80
N PRO A 162 -10.35 -2.17 -2.12
CA PRO A 162 -11.44 -1.66 -1.28
C PRO A 162 -10.99 -0.69 -0.17
N THR A 163 -9.82 -0.92 0.41
CA THR A 163 -9.25 -0.05 1.46
C THR A 163 -8.87 1.33 0.91
N ALA A 164 -8.35 1.40 -0.32
CA ALA A 164 -8.09 2.66 -1.02
C ALA A 164 -9.40 3.38 -1.37
N THR A 165 -10.41 2.65 -1.87
CA THR A 165 -11.75 3.20 -2.14
C THR A 165 -12.36 3.83 -0.89
N HIS A 166 -12.21 3.16 0.26
CA HIS A 166 -12.67 3.67 1.55
C HIS A 166 -11.99 5.00 1.93
N ALA A 167 -10.66 5.07 1.80
CA ALA A 167 -9.89 6.27 2.10
C ALA A 167 -10.31 7.47 1.22
N VAL A 168 -10.43 7.25 -0.09
CA VAL A 168 -10.88 8.28 -1.04
C VAL A 168 -12.30 8.75 -0.74
N THR A 169 -13.22 7.83 -0.44
CA THR A 169 -14.59 8.17 -0.08
C THR A 169 -14.64 9.02 1.18
N ARG A 170 -13.86 8.67 2.21
CA ARG A 170 -13.77 9.44 3.45
C ARG A 170 -13.18 10.83 3.22
N TYR A 171 -12.13 10.93 2.40
CA TYR A 171 -11.53 12.21 2.05
C TYR A 171 -12.57 13.17 1.47
N PHE A 172 -13.29 12.75 0.41
CA PHE A 172 -14.29 13.59 -0.23
C PHE A 172 -15.53 13.89 0.64
N ALA A 173 -15.83 13.05 1.63
CA ALA A 173 -16.90 13.32 2.59
C ALA A 173 -16.53 14.37 3.66
N SER A 174 -15.24 14.72 3.77
CA SER A 174 -14.71 15.66 4.77
C SER A 174 -14.11 16.94 4.18
N ALA A 175 -14.05 17.03 2.85
CA ALA A 175 -13.46 18.13 2.10
C ALA A 175 -14.44 19.28 1.82
#